data_AF-L7VI02-F1
#
_entry.id   AF-L7VI02-F1
#
_cell.length_a   1.000
_cell.length_b   1.000
_cell.length_c   1.000
_cell.angle_alpha   90.00
_cell.angle_beta   90.00
_cell.angle_gamma   90.00
#
_symmetry.space_group_name_H-M   'P 1'
#
loop_
_entity.id
_entity.type
_entity.pdbx_description
1 polymer ?
#
loop_
_entity_poly.entity_id
_entity_poly.type
_entity_poly.pdbx_seq_one_letter_code
_entity_poly.pdbx_strand_id
1 'polypeptide(L)'
;MGLFRKRKSRATRRAEARAIKARAKLEAKLSAKNETRRIKSAQKATDKALKAQLKAQRDSDRAALKVAETQLKAAREGKFLSPARIRRTLTVSRLLAPILAPVMYRAAIAARGLLDQRRADQLGVPLAQIGQFSGHGAQLSARVSGCERSLRILQEKKPKDAETKQFVSAISERLCELSAAITAAKNMPAQRRRAAHSAISSQLDGIEADLMARLGLA
;
A
#
# COMPACT_ATOMS: atom_id res chain seq x y z
N MET A 1 59.55 -103.44 -20.28
CA MET A 1 60.66 -103.36 -19.29
C MET A 1 60.47 -102.13 -18.43
N GLY A 2 60.53 -102.31 -17.11
CA GLY A 2 60.02 -101.38 -16.11
C GLY A 2 60.77 -100.05 -15.99
N LEU A 3 60.00 -98.98 -15.79
CA LEU A 3 60.44 -97.63 -15.45
C LEU A 3 61.02 -97.59 -14.02
N PHE A 4 62.29 -97.96 -13.85
CA PHE A 4 63.01 -97.75 -12.59
C PHE A 4 63.38 -96.28 -12.42
N ARG A 5 62.44 -95.46 -11.93
CA ARG A 5 62.76 -94.10 -11.44
C ARG A 5 63.63 -94.22 -10.18
N LYS A 6 64.79 -93.56 -10.22
CA LYS A 6 65.78 -93.44 -9.12
C LYS A 6 65.06 -93.06 -7.81
N ARG A 7 64.96 -93.99 -6.85
CA ARG A 7 64.35 -93.72 -5.54
C ARG A 7 65.22 -92.72 -4.76
N LYS A 8 64.67 -91.53 -4.47
CA LYS A 8 65.29 -90.56 -3.54
C LYS A 8 65.62 -91.24 -2.20
N SER A 9 66.83 -91.00 -1.67
CA SER A 9 67.30 -91.52 -0.37
C SER A 9 66.38 -91.12 0.79
N ARG A 10 66.32 -91.95 1.85
CA ARG A 10 65.49 -91.71 3.04
C ARG A 10 65.83 -90.37 3.72
N ALA A 11 67.10 -89.96 3.66
CA ALA A 11 67.56 -88.69 4.21
C ALA A 11 66.93 -87.48 3.49
N THR A 12 66.89 -87.50 2.16
CA THR A 12 66.33 -86.38 1.37
C THR A 12 64.82 -86.28 1.54
N ARG A 13 64.10 -87.40 1.62
CA ARG A 13 62.65 -87.40 1.92
C ARG A 13 62.34 -86.84 3.31
N ARG A 14 63.16 -87.15 4.33
CA ARG A 14 63.00 -86.58 5.68
C ARG A 14 63.28 -85.08 5.70
N ALA A 15 64.28 -84.61 4.96
CA ALA A 15 64.57 -83.19 4.82
C ALA A 15 63.44 -82.45 4.08
N GLU A 16 62.95 -83.00 2.97
CA GLU A 16 61.79 -82.47 2.22
C GLU A 16 60.54 -82.44 3.10
N ALA A 17 60.24 -83.50 3.85
CA ALA A 17 59.10 -83.53 4.77
C ALA A 17 59.23 -82.50 5.91
N ARG A 18 60.44 -82.29 6.45
CA ARG A 18 60.69 -81.25 7.46
C ARG A 18 60.56 -79.85 6.88
N ALA A 19 61.03 -79.63 5.65
CA ALA A 19 60.89 -78.36 4.94
C ALA A 19 59.43 -78.03 4.63
N ILE A 20 58.64 -79.00 4.18
CA ILE A 20 57.19 -78.83 3.95
C ILE A 20 56.48 -78.51 5.26
N LYS A 21 56.78 -79.23 6.35
CA LYS A 21 56.20 -78.94 7.68
C LYS A 21 56.59 -77.55 8.20
N ALA A 22 57.84 -77.14 8.00
CA ALA A 22 58.31 -75.81 8.40
C ALA A 22 57.62 -74.71 7.58
N ARG A 23 57.50 -74.88 6.26
CA ARG A 23 56.76 -73.97 5.37
C ARG A 23 55.29 -73.87 5.77
N ALA A 24 54.60 -75.00 5.95
CA ALA A 24 53.20 -75.03 6.38
C ALA A 24 52.98 -74.34 7.74
N LYS A 25 53.91 -74.53 8.70
CA LYS A 25 53.82 -73.85 10.02
C LYS A 25 54.06 -72.34 9.92
N LEU A 26 54.95 -71.90 9.03
CA LEU A 26 55.18 -70.47 8.79
C LEU A 26 54.01 -69.84 8.04
N GLU A 27 53.48 -70.50 7.02
CA GLU A 27 52.30 -70.06 6.28
C GLU A 27 51.07 -69.95 7.19
N ALA A 28 50.83 -70.93 8.06
CA ALA A 28 49.76 -70.87 9.06
C ALA A 28 49.93 -69.71 10.06
N LYS A 29 51.16 -69.40 10.47
CA LYS A 29 51.44 -68.25 11.33
C LYS A 29 51.22 -66.92 10.61
N LEU A 30 51.65 -66.82 9.35
CA LEU A 30 51.48 -65.62 8.53
C LEU A 30 50.01 -65.41 8.16
N SER A 31 49.27 -66.48 7.85
CA SER A 31 47.83 -66.41 7.58
C SER A 31 47.07 -65.94 8.82
N ALA A 32 47.32 -66.52 10.00
CA ALA A 32 46.69 -66.08 11.25
C ALA A 32 47.02 -64.60 11.58
N LYS A 33 48.26 -64.16 11.35
CA LYS A 33 48.65 -62.75 11.53
C LYS A 33 47.96 -61.83 10.52
N ASN A 34 47.72 -62.29 9.29
CA ASN A 34 46.99 -61.53 8.29
C ASN A 34 45.48 -61.48 8.58
N GLU A 35 44.89 -62.58 9.03
CA GLU A 35 43.48 -62.65 9.43
C GLU A 35 43.18 -61.72 10.61
N THR A 36 44.01 -61.76 11.65
CA THR A 36 43.88 -60.83 12.80
C THR A 36 44.02 -59.37 12.38
N ARG A 37 44.91 -59.05 11.43
CA ARG A 37 45.01 -57.69 10.84
C ARG A 37 43.74 -57.32 10.06
N ARG A 38 43.20 -58.24 9.24
CA ARG A 38 41.98 -58.04 8.46
C ARG A 38 40.75 -57.82 9.35
N ILE A 39 40.58 -58.62 10.40
CA ILE A 39 39.49 -58.49 11.37
C ILE A 39 39.58 -57.13 12.08
N LYS A 40 40.78 -56.75 12.55
CA LYS A 40 41.00 -55.43 13.18
C LYS A 40 40.74 -54.27 12.22
N SER A 41 41.15 -54.38 10.95
CA SER A 41 40.85 -53.33 9.96
C SER A 41 39.36 -53.27 9.63
N ALA A 42 38.69 -54.41 9.55
CA ALA A 42 37.25 -54.49 9.30
C ALA A 42 36.46 -53.85 10.45
N GLN A 43 36.79 -54.18 11.71
CA GLN A 43 36.19 -53.55 12.89
C GLN A 43 36.40 -52.03 12.93
N LYS A 44 37.62 -51.57 12.62
CA LYS A 44 37.88 -50.13 12.53
C LYS A 44 37.09 -49.46 11.41
N ALA A 45 36.87 -50.14 10.28
CA ALA A 45 36.07 -49.64 9.19
C ALA A 45 34.58 -49.56 9.56
N THR A 46 34.04 -50.58 10.23
CA THR A 46 32.66 -50.58 10.71
C THR A 46 32.43 -49.48 11.75
N ASP A 47 33.34 -49.32 12.71
CA ASP A 47 33.24 -48.28 13.73
C ASP A 47 33.28 -46.87 13.13
N LYS A 48 34.15 -46.67 12.12
CA LYS A 48 34.21 -45.40 11.38
C LYS A 48 32.92 -45.15 10.59
N ALA A 49 32.39 -46.18 9.93
CA ALA A 49 31.13 -46.07 9.18
C ALA A 49 29.96 -45.74 10.10
N LEU A 50 29.84 -46.41 11.25
CA LEU A 50 28.81 -46.13 12.27
C LEU A 50 28.94 -44.72 12.82
N LYS A 51 30.15 -44.26 13.17
CA LYS A 51 30.39 -42.88 13.62
C LYS A 51 30.04 -41.85 12.55
N ALA A 52 30.33 -42.13 11.28
CA ALA A 52 29.98 -41.25 10.17
C ALA A 52 28.45 -41.17 9.98
N GLN A 53 27.75 -42.31 10.06
CA GLN A 53 26.29 -42.35 10.00
C GLN A 53 25.64 -41.57 11.15
N LEU A 54 26.12 -41.73 12.39
CA LEU A 54 25.61 -40.99 13.53
C LEU A 54 25.84 -39.47 13.42
N LYS A 55 26.98 -39.05 12.86
CA LYS A 55 27.24 -37.63 12.58
C LYS A 55 26.31 -37.10 11.50
N ALA A 56 26.16 -37.83 10.40
CA ALA A 56 25.26 -37.45 9.31
C ALA A 56 23.80 -37.33 9.79
N GLN A 57 23.34 -38.27 10.64
CA GLN A 57 22.02 -38.19 11.28
C GLN A 57 21.89 -36.93 12.13
N ARG A 58 22.85 -36.65 13.03
CA ARG A 58 22.81 -35.43 13.86
C ARG A 58 22.81 -34.15 13.04
N ASP A 59 23.57 -34.10 11.96
CA ASP A 59 23.61 -32.93 11.08
C ASP A 59 22.30 -32.78 10.31
N SER A 60 21.67 -33.89 9.89
CA SER A 60 20.33 -33.88 9.30
C SER A 60 19.25 -33.42 10.30
N ASP A 61 19.32 -33.86 11.55
CA ASP A 61 18.40 -33.44 12.61
C ASP A 61 18.55 -31.94 12.90
N ARG A 62 19.79 -31.45 12.98
CA ARG A 62 20.07 -30.02 13.14
C ARG A 62 19.56 -29.19 11.96
N ALA A 63 19.70 -29.70 10.74
CA ALA A 63 19.16 -29.04 9.55
C ALA A 63 17.62 -29.02 9.60
N ALA A 64 16.98 -30.14 9.96
CA ALA A 64 15.54 -30.24 10.12
C ALA A 64 15.01 -29.27 11.19
N LEU A 65 15.70 -29.15 12.34
CA LEU A 65 15.35 -28.17 13.38
C LEU A 65 15.47 -26.72 12.87
N LYS A 66 16.53 -26.39 12.14
CA LYS A 66 16.68 -25.05 11.56
C LYS A 66 15.57 -24.74 10.54
N VAL A 67 15.20 -25.73 9.71
CA VAL A 67 14.09 -25.59 8.76
C VAL A 67 12.76 -25.44 9.49
N ALA A 68 12.51 -26.20 10.56
CA ALA A 68 11.32 -26.04 11.38
C ALA A 68 11.28 -24.67 12.07
N GLU A 69 12.40 -24.17 12.57
CA GLU A 69 12.49 -22.83 13.16
C GLU A 69 12.25 -21.72 12.14
N THR A 70 12.80 -21.84 10.91
CA THR A 70 12.55 -20.86 9.85
C THR A 70 11.09 -20.90 9.39
N GLN A 71 10.49 -22.07 9.29
CA GLN A 71 9.07 -22.23 8.99
C GLN A 71 8.18 -21.67 10.12
N LEU A 72 8.52 -21.89 11.39
CA LEU A 72 7.81 -21.29 12.53
C LEU A 72 7.94 -19.76 12.54
N LYS A 73 9.13 -19.23 12.22
CA LYS A 73 9.33 -17.78 12.06
C LYS A 73 8.49 -17.25 10.89
N ALA A 74 8.49 -17.92 9.74
CA ALA A 74 7.69 -17.55 8.59
C ALA A 74 6.17 -17.61 8.88
N ALA A 75 5.70 -18.64 9.59
CA ALA A 75 4.30 -18.78 10.00
C ALA A 75 3.89 -17.74 11.05
N ARG A 76 4.78 -17.42 12.01
CA ARG A 76 4.58 -16.33 12.96
C ARG A 76 4.56 -14.97 12.28
N GLU A 77 5.43 -14.77 11.29
CA GLU A 77 5.46 -13.54 10.46
C GLU A 77 4.27 -13.45 9.51
N GLY A 78 3.71 -14.59 9.06
CA GLY A 78 2.51 -14.69 8.23
C GLY A 78 1.25 -14.13 8.90
N LYS A 79 1.23 -14.03 10.24
CA LYS A 79 0.18 -13.32 10.96
C LYS A 79 0.35 -11.82 10.74
N PHE A 80 -0.68 -11.17 10.20
CA PHE A 80 -0.72 -9.73 9.89
C PHE A 80 -0.35 -8.82 11.08
N LEU A 81 -0.40 -9.34 12.31
CA LEU A 81 -0.08 -8.64 13.55
C LEU A 81 1.27 -9.05 14.16
N SER A 82 2.19 -9.62 13.38
CA SER A 82 3.52 -9.95 13.92
C SER A 82 4.28 -8.66 14.28
N PRO A 83 4.93 -8.60 15.46
CA PRO A 83 5.61 -7.39 15.94
C PRO A 83 6.74 -6.95 15.00
N ALA A 84 7.36 -7.88 14.26
CA ALA A 84 8.38 -7.57 13.26
C ALA A 84 7.79 -6.85 12.02
N ARG A 85 6.63 -7.29 11.51
CA ARG A 85 5.95 -6.56 10.42
C ARG A 85 5.46 -5.20 10.89
N ILE A 86 4.84 -5.11 12.08
CA ILE A 86 4.37 -3.82 12.65
C ILE A 86 5.53 -2.82 12.77
N ARG A 87 6.70 -3.26 13.26
CA ARG A 87 7.90 -2.42 13.32
C ARG A 87 8.38 -2.01 11.93
N ARG A 88 8.45 -2.93 10.96
CA ARG A 88 8.82 -2.61 9.57
C ARG A 88 7.84 -1.65 8.89
N THR A 89 6.54 -1.87 9.05
CA THR A 89 5.50 -0.99 8.51
C THR A 89 5.55 0.38 9.16
N LEU A 90 5.76 0.47 10.49
CA LEU A 90 5.95 1.75 11.18
C LEU A 90 7.20 2.49 10.70
N THR A 91 8.30 1.79 10.44
CA THR A 91 9.51 2.43 9.90
C THR A 91 9.30 2.93 8.48
N VAL A 92 8.66 2.12 7.62
CA VAL A 92 8.37 2.50 6.24
C VAL A 92 7.34 3.64 6.19
N SER A 93 6.29 3.56 7.01
CA SER A 93 5.29 4.63 7.10
C SER A 93 5.89 5.92 7.63
N ARG A 94 6.81 5.86 8.59
CA ARG A 94 7.51 7.05 9.11
C ARG A 94 8.45 7.69 8.08
N LEU A 95 9.07 6.89 7.21
CA LEU A 95 9.90 7.38 6.10
C LEU A 95 9.07 7.97 4.96
N LEU A 96 7.90 7.38 4.66
CA LEU A 96 7.01 7.86 3.60
C LEU A 96 6.10 9.00 4.07
N ALA A 97 5.84 9.14 5.37
CA ALA A 97 5.01 10.18 5.97
C ALA A 97 5.29 11.61 5.44
N PRO A 98 6.54 12.12 5.39
CA PRO A 98 6.81 13.48 4.93
C PRO A 98 6.48 13.71 3.45
N ILE A 99 6.38 12.66 2.63
CA ILE A 99 6.05 12.74 1.21
C ILE A 99 4.55 12.49 1.00
N LEU A 100 3.97 11.54 1.70
CA LEU A 100 2.55 11.21 1.60
C LEU A 100 1.66 12.34 2.12
N ALA A 101 2.05 12.98 3.22
CA ALA A 101 1.29 14.07 3.83
C ALA A 101 1.01 15.22 2.84
N PRO A 102 2.01 15.83 2.16
CA PRO A 102 1.75 16.91 1.21
C PRO A 102 0.99 16.43 -0.03
N VAL A 103 1.16 15.19 -0.48
CA VAL A 103 0.42 14.63 -1.62
C VAL A 103 -1.07 14.48 -1.29
N MET A 104 -1.40 13.89 -0.14
CA MET A 104 -2.78 13.76 0.33
C MET A 104 -3.41 15.13 0.56
N TYR A 105 -2.66 16.09 1.12
CA TYR A 105 -3.12 17.46 1.27
C TYR A 105 -3.46 18.11 -0.08
N ARG A 106 -2.57 17.98 -1.07
CA ARG A 106 -2.80 18.50 -2.43
C ARG A 106 -4.01 17.84 -3.10
N ALA A 107 -4.19 16.53 -2.92
CA ALA A 107 -5.36 15.82 -3.43
C ALA A 107 -6.66 16.29 -2.77
N ALA A 108 -6.66 16.50 -1.46
CA ALA A 108 -7.82 17.03 -0.73
C ALA A 108 -8.20 18.45 -1.18
N ILE A 109 -7.20 19.32 -1.41
CA ILE A 109 -7.42 20.67 -1.92
C ILE A 109 -7.92 20.66 -3.36
N ALA A 110 -7.37 19.80 -4.23
CA ALA A 110 -7.85 19.66 -5.61
C ALA A 110 -9.30 19.15 -5.67
N ALA A 111 -9.65 18.16 -4.83
CA ALA A 111 -11.02 17.67 -4.72
C ALA A 111 -11.98 18.77 -4.21
N ARG A 112 -11.57 19.55 -3.20
CA ARG A 112 -12.33 20.71 -2.73
C ARG A 112 -12.48 21.77 -3.83
N GLY A 113 -11.43 22.06 -4.60
CA GLY A 113 -11.47 22.97 -5.74
C GLY A 113 -12.43 22.52 -6.84
N LEU A 114 -12.53 21.22 -7.10
CA LEU A 114 -13.50 20.66 -8.06
C LEU A 114 -14.96 20.77 -7.55
N LEU A 115 -15.18 20.59 -6.26
CA LEU A 115 -16.47 20.80 -5.61
C LEU A 115 -16.87 22.28 -5.64
N ASP A 116 -15.92 23.18 -5.38
CA ASP A 116 -16.13 24.62 -5.43
C ASP A 116 -16.34 25.09 -6.88
N GLN A 117 -15.69 24.47 -7.88
CA GLN A 117 -15.93 24.69 -9.31
C GLN A 117 -17.36 24.29 -9.71
N ARG A 118 -17.80 23.08 -9.35
CA ARG A 118 -19.17 22.63 -9.60
C ARG A 118 -20.20 23.55 -8.95
N ARG A 119 -19.89 24.10 -7.77
CA ARG A 119 -20.74 25.06 -7.06
C ARG A 119 -20.70 26.45 -7.69
N ALA A 120 -19.55 26.86 -8.23
CA ALA A 120 -19.37 28.06 -9.05
C ALA A 120 -20.24 28.01 -10.31
N ASP A 121 -20.20 26.89 -11.02
CA ASP A 121 -20.93 26.67 -12.27
C ASP A 121 -22.45 26.66 -12.04
N GLN A 122 -22.91 26.09 -10.93
CA GLN A 122 -24.33 26.14 -10.53
C GLN A 122 -24.80 27.55 -10.15
N LEU A 123 -23.89 28.41 -9.69
CA LEU A 123 -24.20 29.78 -9.28
C LEU A 123 -23.92 30.81 -10.38
N GLY A 124 -23.27 30.42 -11.49
CA GLY A 124 -22.91 31.33 -12.59
C GLY A 124 -21.93 32.44 -12.19
N VAL A 125 -21.15 32.25 -11.11
CA VAL A 125 -20.23 33.26 -10.58
C VAL A 125 -18.80 32.70 -10.51
N PRO A 126 -17.75 33.47 -10.91
CA PRO A 126 -16.36 33.00 -10.88
C PRO A 126 -15.87 32.57 -9.49
N LEU A 127 -15.04 31.51 -9.44
CA LEU A 127 -14.43 30.94 -8.21
C LEU A 127 -13.82 31.96 -7.24
N ALA A 128 -13.18 33.02 -7.77
CA ALA A 128 -12.57 34.08 -6.96
C ALA A 128 -13.59 34.89 -6.13
N GLN A 129 -14.89 34.79 -6.47
CA GLN A 129 -16.00 35.50 -5.83
C GLN A 129 -16.84 34.58 -4.91
N ILE A 130 -16.46 33.31 -4.72
CA ILE A 130 -17.18 32.40 -3.80
C ILE A 130 -16.85 32.73 -2.34
N GLY A 131 -15.65 33.26 -2.06
CA GLY A 131 -15.28 33.73 -0.73
C GLY A 131 -16.15 34.89 -0.23
N GLN A 132 -16.53 35.82 -1.11
CA GLN A 132 -17.40 36.96 -0.81
C GLN A 132 -18.88 36.57 -0.65
N PHE A 133 -19.31 35.47 -1.28
CA PHE A 133 -20.66 34.93 -1.16
C PHE A 133 -20.63 33.57 -0.47
N SER A 134 -20.38 33.56 0.85
CA SER A 134 -20.38 32.34 1.67
C SER A 134 -21.43 32.39 2.79
N GLY A 135 -22.02 31.24 3.12
CA GLY A 135 -23.00 31.08 4.20
C GLY A 135 -24.48 31.11 3.76
N HIS A 136 -25.37 31.24 4.75
CA HIS A 136 -26.83 31.30 4.54
C HIS A 136 -27.20 32.59 3.78
N GLY A 137 -27.84 32.46 2.61
CA GLY A 137 -28.22 33.59 1.76
C GLY A 137 -27.18 33.96 0.68
N ALA A 138 -26.05 33.25 0.59
CA ALA A 138 -25.01 33.50 -0.42
C ALA A 138 -25.53 33.47 -1.87
N GLN A 139 -26.40 32.51 -2.19
CA GLN A 139 -27.03 32.41 -3.51
C GLN A 139 -27.89 33.65 -3.84
N LEU A 140 -28.64 34.18 -2.87
CA LEU A 140 -29.44 35.39 -3.07
C LEU A 140 -28.55 36.62 -3.24
N SER A 141 -27.47 36.74 -2.47
CA SER A 141 -26.50 37.82 -2.63
C SER A 141 -25.81 37.79 -4.00
N ALA A 142 -25.48 36.60 -4.51
CA ALA A 142 -24.93 36.44 -5.85
C ALA A 142 -25.91 36.91 -6.95
N ARG A 143 -27.20 36.58 -6.80
CA ARG A 143 -28.27 37.05 -7.71
C ARG A 143 -28.45 38.57 -7.67
N VAL A 144 -28.45 39.17 -6.47
CA VAL A 144 -28.48 40.64 -6.30
C VAL A 144 -27.33 41.29 -7.08
N SER A 145 -26.10 40.82 -6.90
CA SER A 145 -24.94 41.36 -7.63
C SER A 145 -24.98 41.06 -9.14
N GLY A 146 -25.70 40.02 -9.58
CA GLY A 146 -25.99 39.77 -10.99
C GLY A 146 -26.98 40.79 -11.57
N CYS A 147 -28.04 41.11 -10.82
CA CYS A 147 -29.01 42.15 -11.18
C CYS A 147 -28.37 43.53 -11.25
N GLU A 148 -27.51 43.89 -10.28
CA GLU A 148 -26.77 45.16 -10.28
C GLU A 148 -25.87 45.31 -11.52
N ARG A 149 -25.19 44.24 -11.94
CA ARG A 149 -24.41 44.23 -13.18
C ARG A 149 -25.30 44.42 -14.41
N SER A 150 -26.45 43.76 -14.45
CA SER A 150 -27.41 43.87 -15.54
C SER A 150 -28.03 45.27 -15.63
N LEU A 151 -28.27 45.93 -14.49
CA LEU A 151 -28.71 47.33 -14.44
C LEU A 151 -27.67 48.29 -15.03
N ARG A 152 -26.38 48.10 -14.74
CA ARG A 152 -25.31 48.91 -15.35
C ARG A 152 -25.29 48.75 -16.86
N ILE A 153 -25.44 47.52 -17.36
CA ILE A 153 -25.53 47.26 -18.80
C ILE A 153 -26.77 47.94 -19.41
N LEU A 154 -27.92 47.91 -18.73
CA LEU A 154 -29.12 48.60 -19.18
C LEU A 154 -28.92 50.13 -19.25
N GLN A 155 -28.26 50.70 -18.23
CA GLN A 155 -27.93 52.12 -18.16
C GLN A 155 -26.97 52.55 -19.29
N GLU A 156 -25.97 51.72 -19.59
CA GLU A 156 -25.03 51.93 -20.70
C GLU A 156 -25.70 51.84 -22.08
N LYS A 157 -26.66 50.92 -22.25
CA LYS A 157 -27.41 50.75 -23.52
C LYS A 157 -28.40 51.88 -23.78
N LYS A 158 -29.01 52.46 -22.73
CA LYS A 158 -30.05 53.49 -22.86
C LYS A 158 -29.78 54.71 -21.96
N PRO A 159 -28.68 55.45 -22.17
CA PRO A 159 -28.23 56.51 -21.24
C PRO A 159 -29.08 57.79 -21.28
N LYS A 160 -29.89 57.99 -22.33
CA LYS A 160 -30.71 59.20 -22.54
C LYS A 160 -32.19 59.00 -22.21
N ASP A 161 -32.61 57.77 -21.92
CA ASP A 161 -34.00 57.46 -21.63
C ASP A 161 -34.34 57.80 -20.16
N ALA A 162 -35.34 58.67 -19.97
CA ALA A 162 -35.75 59.13 -18.65
C ALA A 162 -36.43 58.01 -17.84
N GLU A 163 -37.20 57.14 -18.51
CA GLU A 163 -37.87 56.00 -17.86
C GLU A 163 -36.84 54.97 -17.37
N THR A 164 -35.82 54.68 -18.20
CA THR A 164 -34.72 53.80 -17.80
C THR A 164 -33.96 54.36 -16.59
N LYS A 165 -33.75 55.68 -16.49
CA LYS A 165 -33.08 56.28 -15.33
C LYS A 165 -33.89 56.13 -14.04
N GLN A 166 -35.20 56.40 -14.09
CA GLN A 166 -36.09 56.23 -12.94
C GLN A 166 -36.18 54.76 -12.51
N PHE A 167 -36.22 53.84 -13.48
CA PHE A 167 -36.18 52.40 -13.21
C PHE A 167 -34.86 52.00 -12.55
N VAL A 168 -33.72 52.43 -13.09
CA VAL A 168 -32.41 52.11 -12.51
C VAL A 168 -32.30 52.64 -11.08
N SER A 169 -32.75 53.87 -10.80
CA SER A 169 -32.75 54.38 -9.42
C SER A 169 -33.64 53.54 -8.50
N ALA A 170 -34.89 53.26 -8.90
CA ALA A 170 -35.83 52.50 -8.09
C ALA A 170 -35.36 51.06 -7.79
N ILE A 171 -34.84 50.36 -8.80
CA ILE A 171 -34.34 48.99 -8.62
C ILE A 171 -33.02 48.99 -7.85
N SER A 172 -32.15 49.99 -8.02
CA SER A 172 -30.91 50.08 -7.23
C SER A 172 -31.19 50.23 -5.72
N GLU A 173 -32.16 51.07 -5.35
CA GLU A 173 -32.66 51.19 -3.98
C GLU A 173 -33.25 49.85 -3.49
N ARG A 174 -34.10 49.21 -4.31
CA ARG A 174 -34.71 47.93 -3.94
C ARG A 174 -33.68 46.81 -3.74
N LEU A 175 -32.65 46.74 -4.57
CA LEU A 175 -31.56 45.76 -4.43
C LEU A 175 -30.74 46.02 -3.16
N CYS A 176 -30.53 47.29 -2.80
CA CYS A 176 -29.91 47.67 -1.53
C CYS A 176 -30.74 47.19 -0.34
N GLU A 177 -32.06 47.43 -0.34
CA GLU A 177 -32.98 46.93 0.70
C GLU A 177 -32.96 45.39 0.81
N LEU A 178 -32.97 44.68 -0.34
CA LEU A 178 -32.89 43.23 -0.37
C LEU A 178 -31.57 42.71 0.20
N SER A 179 -30.45 43.39 -0.08
CA SER A 179 -29.14 43.05 0.49
C SER A 179 -29.12 43.19 2.03
N ALA A 180 -29.75 44.25 2.55
CA ALA A 180 -29.92 44.47 3.98
C ALA A 180 -30.84 43.40 4.61
N ALA A 181 -31.94 43.05 3.93
CA ALA A 181 -32.87 42.01 4.36
C ALA A 181 -32.21 40.61 4.40
N ILE A 182 -31.37 40.27 3.42
CA ILE A 182 -30.58 39.03 3.42
C ILE A 182 -29.67 38.97 4.66
N THR A 183 -29.04 40.09 5.00
CA THR A 183 -28.16 40.19 6.18
C THR A 183 -28.95 40.09 7.48
N ALA A 184 -30.11 40.75 7.58
CA ALA A 184 -31.01 40.64 8.72
C ALA A 184 -31.54 39.21 8.91
N ALA A 185 -31.85 38.50 7.81
CA ALA A 185 -32.33 37.13 7.84
C ALA A 185 -31.31 36.14 8.42
N LYS A 186 -30.00 36.43 8.35
CA LYS A 186 -28.95 35.58 8.95
C LYS A 186 -29.09 35.45 10.48
N ASN A 187 -29.62 36.49 11.13
CA ASN A 187 -29.83 36.51 12.58
C ASN A 187 -31.16 35.87 13.02
N MET A 188 -31.98 35.40 12.07
CA MET A 188 -33.28 34.79 12.35
C MET A 188 -33.17 33.27 12.60
N PRO A 189 -34.07 32.68 13.42
CA PRO A 189 -34.20 31.23 13.57
C PRO A 189 -34.48 30.52 12.23
N ALA A 190 -34.06 29.25 12.11
CA ALA A 190 -34.00 28.53 10.83
C ALA A 190 -35.32 28.53 10.03
N GLN A 191 -36.46 28.33 10.68
CA GLN A 191 -37.77 28.33 10.01
C GLN A 191 -38.13 29.71 9.45
N ARG A 192 -37.96 30.77 10.25
CA ARG A 192 -38.24 32.16 9.84
C ARG A 192 -37.25 32.64 8.78
N ARG A 193 -35.98 32.23 8.88
CA ARG A 193 -34.94 32.50 7.89
C ARG A 193 -35.28 31.91 6.51
N ARG A 194 -35.78 30.67 6.44
CA ARG A 194 -36.21 30.05 5.17
C ARG A 194 -37.38 30.80 4.53
N ALA A 195 -38.39 31.15 5.34
CA ALA A 195 -39.53 31.94 4.86
C ALA A 195 -39.09 33.31 4.32
N ALA A 196 -38.21 34.01 5.03
CA ALA A 196 -37.64 35.28 4.59
C ALA A 196 -36.84 35.13 3.28
N HIS A 197 -35.97 34.12 3.18
CA HIS A 197 -35.23 33.84 1.95
C HIS A 197 -36.12 33.48 0.76
N SER A 198 -37.23 32.76 0.99
CA SER A 198 -38.21 32.46 -0.07
C SER A 198 -38.89 33.73 -0.59
N ALA A 199 -39.30 34.63 0.30
CA ALA A 199 -39.92 35.89 -0.08
C ALA A 199 -38.95 36.83 -0.82
N ILE A 200 -37.69 36.87 -0.37
CA ILE A 200 -36.61 37.60 -1.06
C ILE A 200 -36.36 37.01 -2.45
N SER A 201 -36.37 35.67 -2.58
CA SER A 201 -36.22 35.00 -3.88
C SER A 201 -37.33 35.41 -4.85
N SER A 202 -38.60 35.37 -4.43
CA SER A 202 -39.72 35.74 -5.31
C SER A 202 -39.65 37.20 -5.76
N GLN A 203 -39.13 38.10 -4.91
CA GLN A 203 -38.94 39.50 -5.29
C GLN A 203 -37.80 39.67 -6.30
N LEU A 204 -36.71 38.91 -6.14
CA LEU A 204 -35.62 38.89 -7.12
C LEU A 204 -36.08 38.30 -8.46
N ASP A 205 -36.91 37.26 -8.46
CA ASP A 205 -37.47 36.68 -9.68
C ASP A 205 -38.26 37.73 -10.49
N GLY A 206 -39.06 38.56 -9.82
CA GLY A 206 -39.78 39.67 -10.47
C GLY A 206 -38.85 40.74 -11.04
N ILE A 207 -37.82 41.15 -10.29
CA ILE A 207 -36.82 42.13 -10.75
C ILE A 207 -36.04 41.60 -11.97
N GLU A 208 -35.66 40.32 -11.94
CA GLU A 208 -34.96 39.67 -13.04
C GLU A 208 -35.84 39.61 -14.30
N ALA A 209 -37.13 39.32 -14.16
CA ALA A 209 -38.07 39.35 -15.28
C ALA A 209 -38.20 40.76 -15.89
N ASP A 210 -38.35 41.80 -15.07
CA ASP A 210 -38.41 43.20 -15.54
C ASP A 210 -37.12 43.63 -16.24
N LEU A 211 -35.96 43.19 -15.72
CA LEU A 211 -34.66 43.43 -16.32
C LEU A 211 -34.53 42.74 -17.69
N MET A 212 -34.93 41.47 -17.80
CA MET A 212 -34.91 40.74 -19.07
C MET A 212 -35.82 41.37 -20.11
N ALA A 213 -37.04 41.77 -19.72
CA ALA A 213 -37.98 42.45 -20.62
C ALA A 213 -37.40 43.76 -21.18
N ARG A 214 -36.74 44.57 -20.34
CA ARG A 214 -36.14 45.86 -20.75
C ARG A 214 -34.85 45.71 -21.55
N LEU A 215 -34.12 44.63 -21.34
CA LEU A 215 -32.94 44.23 -22.12
C LEU A 215 -33.29 43.55 -23.45
N GLY A 216 -34.56 43.17 -23.65
CA GLY A 216 -35.06 42.51 -24.86
C GLY A 216 -34.73 41.02 -24.92
N LEU A 217 -34.63 40.36 -23.77
CA LEU A 217 -34.23 38.96 -23.62
C LEU A 217 -35.36 38.06 -23.08
N ALA A 218 -36.58 38.60 -22.95
CA ALA A 218 -37.77 37.92 -22.45
C ALA A 218 -38.57 37.24 -23.57
#